data_AF-A0A6A4X233-F1
#
_entry.id   AF-A0A6A4X233-F1
#
_cell.length_a   1.000
_cell.length_b   1.000
_cell.length_c   1.000
_cell.angle_alpha   90.00
_cell.angle_beta   90.00
_cell.angle_gamma   90.00
#
_symmetry.space_group_name_H-M   'P 1'
#
loop_
_entity.id
_entity.type
_entity.pdbx_description
1 polymer ?
#
loop_
_entity_poly.entity_id
_entity_poly.type
_entity_poly.pdbx_seq_one_letter_code
_entity_poly.pdbx_strand_id
1 'polypeptide(L)'
;MGHAVIIASCNGACLCGLLLRDTQRRGPGWHRVTSLADRAALYLLLVYIYGERERSAARREPALRPPPPGDSALLLFAEDGSAVGCATLKRRGQLLRERAGPERFQMDILDTVFVRCAARRSGRTLALLEKLAGAAARLGRQLGVTRPTPAMRRLLRAFLAGRPWARDLLFEVTWAAGVHNRTNIWEQLVADGAGEGPEGAAPSSSSA
;
A
#
# COMPACT_ATOMS: atom_id res chain seq x y z
N MET A 1 -28.75 -11.36 34.06
CA MET A 1 -27.46 -12.05 33.86
C MET A 1 -26.46 -11.01 33.36
N GLY A 2 -25.65 -10.47 34.27
CA GLY A 2 -24.74 -9.38 33.98
C GLY A 2 -23.48 -9.90 33.30
N HIS A 3 -23.16 -9.37 32.12
CA HIS A 3 -21.86 -9.61 31.48
C HIS A 3 -20.84 -8.70 32.15
N ALA A 4 -20.03 -9.29 33.03
CA ALA A 4 -18.83 -8.65 33.55
C ALA A 4 -17.82 -8.50 32.41
N VAL A 5 -17.71 -7.28 31.87
CA VAL A 5 -16.57 -6.90 31.03
C VAL A 5 -15.39 -6.71 31.98
N ILE A 6 -14.56 -7.74 32.12
CA ILE A 6 -13.29 -7.63 32.83
C ILE A 6 -12.40 -6.70 32.01
N ILE A 7 -12.37 -5.41 32.35
CA ILE A 7 -11.34 -4.49 31.90
C ILE A 7 -10.09 -4.81 32.71
N ALA A 8 -9.39 -5.87 32.31
CA ALA A 8 -8.03 -6.10 32.78
C ALA A 8 -7.20 -4.89 32.36
N SER A 9 -6.58 -4.23 33.34
CA SER A 9 -5.58 -3.18 33.12
C SER A 9 -4.44 -3.78 32.29
N CYS A 10 -4.56 -3.64 30.99
CA CYS A 10 -3.65 -4.16 29.99
C CYS A 10 -2.99 -2.95 29.36
N ASN A 11 -1.68 -2.79 29.57
CA ASN A 11 -0.82 -1.87 28.82
C ASN A 11 -1.31 -1.78 27.37
N GLY A 12 -1.43 -0.57 26.79
CA GLY A 12 -2.10 -0.35 25.49
C GLY A 12 -1.67 -1.27 24.33
N ALA A 13 -0.48 -1.88 24.43
CA ALA A 13 -0.01 -2.95 23.55
C ALA A 13 -0.86 -4.25 23.59
N CYS A 14 -1.36 -4.67 24.75
CA CYS A 14 -2.18 -5.89 24.90
C CYS A 14 -3.57 -5.72 24.29
N LEU A 15 -4.20 -4.56 24.51
CA LEU A 15 -5.53 -4.27 23.95
C LEU A 15 -5.50 -4.20 22.42
N CYS A 16 -4.43 -3.60 21.85
CA CYS A 16 -4.20 -3.61 20.40
C CYS A 16 -4.01 -5.03 19.86
N GLY A 17 -3.27 -5.88 20.57
CA GLY A 17 -3.05 -7.27 20.19
C GLY A 17 -4.35 -8.09 20.15
N LEU A 18 -5.23 -7.91 21.14
CA LEU A 18 -6.54 -8.54 21.18
C LEU A 18 -7.45 -8.05 20.05
N LEU A 19 -7.55 -6.74 19.83
CA LEU A 19 -8.39 -6.21 18.74
C LEU A 19 -7.92 -6.66 17.36
N LEU A 20 -6.61 -6.78 17.12
CA LEU A 20 -6.08 -7.30 15.86
C LEU A 20 -6.29 -8.80 15.68
N ARG A 21 -6.52 -9.55 16.75
CA ARG A 21 -6.81 -10.99 16.73
C ARG A 21 -8.31 -11.30 16.69
N ASP A 22 -9.13 -10.44 17.28
CA ASP A 22 -10.58 -10.66 17.44
C ASP A 22 -11.42 -10.11 16.27
N THR A 23 -10.75 -9.59 15.22
CA THR A 23 -11.41 -9.18 13.96
C THR A 23 -11.85 -10.37 13.11
N GLN A 24 -12.75 -11.22 13.63
CA GLN A 24 -13.29 -12.43 12.99
C GLN A 24 -12.21 -13.49 12.68
N ARG A 25 -12.52 -14.78 12.80
CA ARG A 25 -11.60 -15.87 12.40
C ARG A 25 -11.47 -15.90 10.88
N ARG A 26 -10.63 -15.02 10.32
CA ARG A 26 -10.32 -14.98 8.90
C ARG A 26 -9.06 -15.79 8.64
N GLY A 27 -9.08 -16.57 7.56
CA GLY A 27 -7.89 -17.27 7.09
C GLY A 27 -6.77 -16.31 6.68
N PRO A 28 -5.54 -16.79 6.51
CA PRO A 28 -4.42 -15.96 6.10
C PRO A 28 -4.67 -15.26 4.75
N GLY A 29 -4.11 -14.06 4.58
CA GLY A 29 -4.14 -13.32 3.32
C GLY A 29 -4.95 -12.02 3.35
N TRP A 30 -5.27 -11.51 2.16
CA TRP A 30 -5.89 -10.19 1.98
C TRP A 30 -7.41 -10.27 1.93
N HIS A 31 -8.05 -9.64 2.92
CA HIS A 31 -9.50 -9.61 3.10
C HIS A 31 -10.04 -8.21 2.97
N ARG A 32 -11.26 -8.07 2.43
CA ARG A 32 -11.95 -6.77 2.38
C ARG A 32 -12.39 -6.33 3.77
N VAL A 33 -12.22 -5.04 4.03
CA VAL A 33 -12.79 -4.33 5.18
C VAL A 33 -14.28 -4.16 4.93
N THR A 34 -15.11 -4.79 5.76
CA THR A 34 -16.57 -4.76 5.66
C THR A 34 -17.23 -4.36 6.98
N SER A 35 -16.59 -4.64 8.11
CA SER A 35 -17.15 -4.39 9.43
C SER A 35 -16.55 -3.16 10.12
N LEU A 36 -17.23 -2.67 11.16
CA LEU A 36 -16.69 -1.64 12.04
C LEU A 36 -15.40 -2.12 12.75
N ALA A 37 -15.33 -3.40 13.13
CA ALA A 37 -14.14 -4.00 13.73
C ALA A 37 -12.95 -3.97 12.76
N ASP A 38 -13.17 -4.29 11.48
CA ASP A 38 -12.12 -4.19 10.45
C ASP A 38 -11.62 -2.74 10.31
N ARG A 39 -12.53 -1.76 10.36
CA ARG A 39 -12.17 -0.34 10.32
C ARG A 39 -11.37 0.09 11.55
N ALA A 40 -11.72 -0.42 12.73
CA ALA A 40 -10.94 -0.20 13.94
C ALA A 40 -9.52 -0.80 13.83
N ALA A 41 -9.39 -2.04 13.33
CA ALA A 41 -8.09 -2.66 13.08
C ALA A 41 -7.27 -1.88 12.05
N LEU A 42 -7.90 -1.39 10.98
CA LEU A 42 -7.26 -0.54 9.98
C LEU A 42 -6.73 0.76 10.61
N TYR A 43 -7.53 1.40 11.46
CA TYR A 43 -7.12 2.59 12.21
C TYR A 43 -5.92 2.30 13.12
N LEU A 44 -5.96 1.21 13.88
CA LEU A 44 -4.86 0.79 14.75
C LEU A 44 -3.58 0.52 13.97
N LEU A 45 -3.67 -0.12 12.80
CA LEU A 45 -2.51 -0.39 11.96
C LEU A 45 -1.88 0.91 11.41
N LEU A 46 -2.69 1.84 10.91
CA LEU A 46 -2.20 3.06 10.25
C LEU A 46 -1.76 4.15 11.23
N VAL A 47 -2.55 4.39 12.27
CA VAL A 47 -2.31 5.52 13.19
C VAL A 47 -1.40 5.08 14.33
N TYR A 48 -1.72 3.98 14.99
CA TYR A 48 -0.98 3.58 16.19
C TYR A 48 0.28 2.77 15.85
N ILE A 49 0.16 1.65 15.15
CA ILE A 49 1.31 0.77 14.89
C ILE A 49 2.29 1.42 13.92
N TYR A 50 1.80 1.84 12.75
CA TYR A 50 2.66 2.56 11.82
C TYR A 50 3.08 3.90 12.41
N GLY A 51 2.13 4.80 12.72
CA GLY A 51 2.45 6.18 13.09
C GLY A 51 3.38 6.34 14.30
N GLU A 52 3.17 5.55 15.36
CA GLU A 52 3.90 5.68 16.64
C GLU A 52 5.03 4.66 16.82
N ARG A 53 4.94 3.47 16.23
CA ARG A 53 5.90 2.38 16.53
C ARG A 53 6.85 2.02 15.39
N GLU A 54 6.37 2.04 14.15
CA GLU A 54 7.15 1.55 13.00
C GLU A 54 7.57 2.66 12.02
N ARG A 55 6.93 3.83 12.06
CA ARG A 55 7.25 4.95 11.17
C ARG A 55 8.62 5.51 11.48
N SER A 56 9.50 5.46 10.49
CA SER A 56 10.84 6.01 10.62
C SER A 56 10.89 7.46 10.13
N ALA A 57 11.05 8.40 11.07
CA ALA A 57 11.30 9.81 10.74
C ALA A 57 12.60 9.97 9.92
N ALA A 58 13.64 9.18 10.23
CA ALA A 58 14.91 9.17 9.51
C ALA A 58 14.76 8.78 8.03
N ARG A 59 13.80 7.90 7.70
CA ARG A 59 13.49 7.50 6.32
C ARG A 59 12.47 8.42 5.62
N ARG A 60 12.11 9.54 6.26
CA ARG A 60 11.11 10.52 5.77
C ARG A 60 9.78 9.86 5.38
N GLU A 61 9.37 8.84 6.11
CA GLU A 61 8.13 8.12 5.83
C GLU A 61 6.90 9.00 6.15
N PRO A 62 5.92 9.11 5.22
CA PRO A 62 4.79 10.01 5.40
C PRO A 62 3.87 9.51 6.51
N ALA A 63 3.26 10.42 7.27
CA ALA A 63 2.17 10.05 8.17
C ALA A 63 0.98 9.54 7.34
N LEU A 64 0.52 8.33 7.65
CA LEU A 64 -0.63 7.73 6.99
C LEU A 64 -1.89 8.14 7.75
N ARG A 65 -2.95 8.45 6.99
CA ARG A 65 -4.26 8.77 7.56
C ARG A 65 -5.22 7.61 7.31
N PRO A 66 -6.13 7.32 8.24
CA PRO A 66 -7.22 6.39 7.98
C PRO A 66 -7.99 6.83 6.73
N PRO A 67 -8.36 5.89 5.85
CA PRO A 67 -9.16 6.22 4.70
C PRO A 67 -10.57 6.69 5.13
N PRO A 68 -11.19 7.61 4.38
CA PRO A 68 -12.59 7.98 4.62
C PRO A 68 -13.53 6.78 4.43
N PRO A 69 -14.76 6.82 4.97
CA PRO A 69 -15.72 5.72 4.88
C PRO A 69 -16.05 5.25 3.45
N GLY A 70 -15.92 6.11 2.45
CA GLY A 70 -16.18 5.79 1.04
C GLY A 70 -15.04 5.01 0.35
N ASP A 71 -13.84 5.01 0.91
CA ASP A 71 -12.68 4.35 0.30
C ASP A 71 -12.70 2.84 0.59
N SER A 72 -12.31 2.05 -0.43
CA SER A 72 -12.16 0.61 -0.26
C SER A 72 -10.87 0.32 0.52
N ALA A 73 -10.91 -0.63 1.46
CA ALA A 73 -9.72 -1.06 2.17
C ALA A 73 -9.64 -2.58 2.28
N LEU A 74 -8.41 -3.07 2.46
CA LEU A 74 -8.06 -4.46 2.67
C LEU A 74 -7.23 -4.59 3.93
N LEU A 75 -7.44 -5.67 4.67
CA LEU A 75 -6.60 -6.10 5.79
C LEU A 75 -5.84 -7.36 5.39
N LEU A 76 -4.59 -7.44 5.82
CA LEU A 76 -3.73 -8.60 5.66
C LEU A 76 -3.69 -9.38 6.97
N PHE A 77 -4.14 -10.63 6.94
CA PHE A 77 -4.13 -11.52 8.10
C PHE A 77 -2.98 -12.52 8.03
N ALA A 78 -2.35 -12.79 9.16
CA ALA A 78 -1.37 -13.86 9.34
C ALA A 78 -2.05 -15.20 9.65
N GLU A 79 -1.24 -16.27 9.67
CA GLU A 79 -1.72 -17.64 9.95
C GLU A 79 -2.35 -17.74 11.34
N ASP A 80 -1.85 -16.96 12.31
CA ASP A 80 -2.37 -16.89 13.67
C ASP A 80 -3.65 -16.04 13.80
N GLY A 81 -4.23 -15.59 12.67
CA GLY A 81 -5.43 -14.76 12.64
C GLY A 81 -5.20 -13.30 13.00
N SER A 82 -3.95 -12.87 13.22
CA SER A 82 -3.67 -11.46 13.52
C SER A 82 -3.64 -10.59 12.27
N ALA A 83 -4.23 -9.38 12.35
CA ALA A 83 -4.08 -8.37 11.30
C ALA A 83 -2.66 -7.77 11.34
N VAL A 84 -1.91 -7.96 10.26
CA VAL A 84 -0.48 -7.60 10.15
C VAL A 84 -0.18 -6.57 9.06
N GLY A 85 -1.18 -6.12 8.33
CA GLY A 85 -1.02 -5.11 7.31
C GLY A 85 -2.36 -4.65 6.75
N CYS A 86 -2.31 -3.62 5.92
CA CYS A 86 -3.46 -3.05 5.28
C CYS A 86 -3.12 -2.42 3.94
N ALA A 87 -4.14 -2.24 3.11
CA ALA A 87 -4.06 -1.49 1.87
C ALA A 87 -5.33 -0.69 1.64
N THR A 88 -5.22 0.50 1.07
CA THR A 88 -6.37 1.36 0.74
C THR A 88 -6.43 1.61 -0.76
N LEU A 89 -7.66 1.68 -1.27
CA LEU A 89 -7.98 1.77 -2.68
C LEU A 89 -9.01 2.88 -2.87
N LYS A 90 -8.66 3.87 -3.68
CA LYS A 90 -9.59 4.85 -4.23
C LYS A 90 -10.14 4.30 -5.53
N ARG A 91 -11.47 4.24 -5.65
CA ARG A 91 -12.12 3.66 -6.83
C ARG A 91 -12.38 4.73 -7.88
N ARG A 92 -12.30 4.34 -9.15
CA ARG A 92 -12.76 5.16 -10.27
C ARG A 92 -14.18 5.64 -10.00
N GLY A 93 -14.43 6.92 -10.26
CA GLY A 93 -15.72 7.57 -10.07
C GLY A 93 -15.97 8.07 -8.65
N GLN A 94 -15.15 7.71 -7.66
CA GLN A 94 -15.24 8.32 -6.32
C GLN A 94 -14.80 9.78 -6.36
N LEU A 95 -15.44 10.62 -5.54
CA LEU A 95 -15.08 12.03 -5.40
C LEU A 95 -13.69 12.14 -4.77
N LEU A 96 -12.85 13.01 -5.34
CA LEU A 96 -11.51 13.27 -4.84
C LEU A 96 -11.55 13.87 -3.42
N ARG A 97 -12.52 14.76 -3.17
CA ARG A 97 -12.77 15.39 -1.87
C ARG A 97 -14.28 15.57 -1.72
N GLU A 98 -14.88 15.01 -0.67
CA GLU A 98 -16.33 15.09 -0.43
C GLU A 98 -16.87 16.54 -0.38
N ARG A 99 -16.03 17.52 -0.02
CA ARG A 99 -16.44 18.92 0.20
C ARG A 99 -15.84 19.94 -0.78
N ALA A 100 -15.06 19.55 -1.78
CA ALA A 100 -14.25 20.50 -2.57
C ALA A 100 -14.52 20.51 -4.09
N GLY A 101 -15.54 19.81 -4.59
CA GLY A 101 -15.96 19.92 -5.99
C GLY A 101 -16.34 18.59 -6.66
N PRO A 102 -16.68 18.62 -7.96
CA PRO A 102 -17.17 17.46 -8.73
C PRO A 102 -16.06 16.52 -9.23
N GLU A 103 -14.80 16.78 -8.91
CA GLU A 103 -13.67 16.00 -9.41
C GLU A 103 -13.72 14.55 -8.91
N ARG A 104 -13.64 13.61 -9.87
CA ARG A 104 -13.68 12.17 -9.61
C ARG A 104 -12.41 11.50 -10.09
N PHE A 105 -12.00 10.44 -9.39
CA PHE A 105 -10.88 9.61 -9.85
C PHE A 105 -11.20 8.97 -11.20
N GLN A 106 -10.28 9.09 -12.15
CA GLN A 106 -10.45 8.53 -13.50
C GLN A 106 -10.06 7.05 -13.59
N MET A 107 -9.40 6.51 -12.57
CA MET A 107 -9.00 5.10 -12.46
C MET A 107 -9.04 4.62 -11.01
N ASP A 108 -8.86 3.31 -10.81
CA ASP A 108 -8.65 2.76 -9.47
C ASP A 108 -7.20 3.04 -9.06
N ILE A 109 -7.00 3.43 -7.80
CA ILE A 109 -5.70 3.85 -7.28
C ILE A 109 -5.41 3.10 -5.99
N LEU A 110 -4.27 2.43 -5.95
CA LEU A 110 -3.65 1.92 -4.72
C LEU A 110 -2.98 3.08 -3.99
N ASP A 111 -3.62 3.53 -2.91
CA ASP A 111 -3.25 4.79 -2.25
C ASP A 111 -2.27 4.58 -1.10
N THR A 112 -2.50 3.55 -0.28
CA THR A 112 -1.63 3.20 0.84
C THR A 112 -1.46 1.70 0.90
N VAL A 113 -0.24 1.25 1.18
CA VAL A 113 0.05 -0.13 1.58
C VAL A 113 0.98 -0.11 2.77
N PHE A 114 0.59 -0.79 3.84
CA PHE A 114 1.41 -0.96 5.02
C PHE A 114 1.43 -2.43 5.42
N VAL A 115 2.62 -2.95 5.73
CA VAL A 115 2.80 -4.28 6.31
C VAL A 115 3.80 -4.14 7.45
N ARG A 116 3.45 -4.70 8.61
CA ARG A 116 4.30 -4.70 9.81
C ARG A 116 5.66 -5.31 9.51
N CYS A 117 6.73 -4.74 10.07
CA CYS A 117 8.11 -5.18 9.86
C CYS A 117 8.31 -6.70 10.02
N ALA A 118 7.71 -7.28 11.07
CA ALA A 118 7.79 -8.72 11.35
C ALA A 118 7.15 -9.61 10.27
N ALA A 119 6.25 -9.06 9.45
CA ALA A 119 5.54 -9.78 8.39
C ALA A 119 6.00 -9.39 6.97
N ARG A 120 7.00 -8.51 6.83
CA ARG A 120 7.57 -8.11 5.53
C ARG A 120 8.38 -9.26 4.91
N ARG A 121 8.71 -9.12 3.61
CA ARG A 121 9.50 -10.11 2.82
C ARG A 121 8.84 -11.49 2.66
N SER A 122 7.56 -11.61 2.99
CA SER A 122 6.75 -12.81 2.83
C SER A 122 6.05 -12.92 1.47
N GLY A 123 6.37 -12.04 0.50
CA GLY A 123 5.70 -11.98 -0.81
C GLY A 123 4.24 -11.48 -0.79
N ARG A 124 3.66 -11.21 0.39
CA ARG A 124 2.24 -10.85 0.54
C ARG A 124 1.84 -9.57 -0.19
N THR A 125 2.70 -8.56 -0.23
CA THR A 125 2.43 -7.33 -1.00
C THR A 125 2.53 -7.56 -2.50
N LEU A 126 3.42 -8.44 -2.96
CA LEU A 126 3.52 -8.82 -4.36
C LEU A 126 2.23 -9.53 -4.82
N ALA A 127 1.74 -10.47 -4.01
CA ALA A 127 0.47 -11.15 -4.27
C ALA A 127 -0.73 -10.18 -4.32
N LEU A 128 -0.72 -9.12 -3.50
CA LEU A 128 -1.73 -8.05 -3.60
C LEU A 128 -1.65 -7.31 -4.94
N LEU A 129 -0.44 -6.92 -5.36
CA LEU A 129 -0.24 -6.25 -6.65
C LEU A 129 -0.68 -7.14 -7.81
N GLU A 130 -0.33 -8.43 -7.81
CA GLU A 130 -0.78 -9.40 -8.80
C GLU A 130 -2.31 -9.48 -8.88
N LYS A 131 -2.98 -9.57 -7.72
CA LYS A 131 -4.44 -9.62 -7.64
C LYS A 131 -5.08 -8.36 -8.22
N LEU A 132 -4.57 -7.18 -7.87
CA LEU A 132 -5.14 -5.91 -8.31
C LEU A 132 -4.85 -5.64 -9.80
N ALA A 133 -3.61 -5.83 -10.24
CA ALA A 133 -3.22 -5.65 -11.63
C ALA A 133 -3.94 -6.66 -12.54
N GLY A 134 -4.05 -7.93 -12.14
CA GLY A 134 -4.79 -8.93 -12.89
C GLY A 134 -6.29 -8.66 -12.95
N ALA A 135 -6.88 -8.06 -11.91
CA ALA A 135 -8.27 -7.60 -11.96
C ALA A 135 -8.44 -6.41 -12.92
N ALA A 136 -7.51 -5.46 -12.91
CA ALA A 136 -7.50 -4.32 -13.82
C ALA A 136 -7.34 -4.78 -15.28
N ALA A 137 -6.40 -5.68 -15.56
CA ALA A 137 -6.17 -6.27 -16.88
C ALA A 137 -7.42 -6.92 -17.48
N ARG A 138 -8.11 -7.78 -16.70
CA ARG A 138 -9.34 -8.45 -17.13
C ARG A 138 -10.46 -7.48 -17.49
N LEU A 139 -10.48 -6.31 -16.85
CA LEU A 139 -11.47 -5.27 -17.12
C LEU A 139 -11.02 -4.28 -18.21
N GLY A 140 -9.84 -4.46 -18.80
CA GLY A 140 -9.26 -3.49 -19.74
C GLY A 140 -9.00 -2.13 -19.09
N ARG A 141 -8.69 -2.12 -17.79
CA ARG A 141 -8.52 -0.91 -16.97
C ARG A 141 -7.07 -0.78 -16.49
N GLN A 142 -6.69 0.46 -16.22
CA GLN A 142 -5.41 0.82 -15.62
C GLN A 142 -5.53 0.90 -14.09
N LEU A 143 -4.39 0.72 -13.41
CA LEU A 143 -4.26 0.82 -11.96
C LEU A 143 -3.22 1.88 -11.60
N GLY A 144 -3.64 2.87 -10.82
CA GLY A 144 -2.78 3.90 -10.28
C GLY A 144 -2.10 3.48 -8.98
N VAL A 145 -0.92 4.04 -8.70
CA VAL A 145 -0.23 3.96 -7.40
C VAL A 145 0.13 5.38 -6.96
N THR A 146 -0.35 5.80 -5.79
CA THR A 146 -0.04 7.14 -5.25
C THR A 146 1.34 7.13 -4.59
N ARG A 147 2.26 8.00 -5.03
CA ARG A 147 3.55 8.32 -4.36
C ARG A 147 4.27 7.08 -3.79
N PRO A 148 4.73 6.14 -4.64
CA PRO A 148 5.38 4.91 -4.18
C PRO A 148 6.65 5.24 -3.38
N THR A 149 6.75 4.67 -2.17
CA THR A 149 7.96 4.74 -1.35
C THR A 149 9.13 4.03 -2.06
N PRO A 150 10.40 4.28 -1.68
CA PRO A 150 11.54 3.57 -2.28
C PRO A 150 11.42 2.04 -2.21
N ALA A 151 10.83 1.51 -1.13
CA ALA A 151 10.54 0.08 -1.01
C ALA A 151 9.47 -0.39 -2.01
N MET A 152 8.39 0.38 -2.18
CA MET A 152 7.36 0.10 -3.19
C MET A 152 7.92 0.19 -4.61
N ARG A 153 8.77 1.18 -4.91
CA ARG A 153 9.44 1.30 -6.22
C ARG A 153 10.28 0.06 -6.55
N ARG A 154 11.07 -0.44 -5.58
CA ARG A 154 11.82 -1.71 -5.76
C ARG A 154 10.90 -2.90 -6.04
N LEU A 155 9.78 -2.99 -5.31
CA LEU A 155 8.79 -4.05 -5.52
C LEU A 155 8.14 -3.96 -6.91
N LEU A 156 7.74 -2.75 -7.33
CA LEU A 156 7.17 -2.49 -8.65
C LEU A 156 8.15 -2.83 -9.77
N ARG A 157 9.43 -2.46 -9.62
CA ARG A 157 10.49 -2.83 -10.57
C ARG A 157 10.62 -4.34 -10.72
N ALA A 158 10.72 -5.07 -9.61
CA ALA A 158 10.79 -6.53 -9.64
C ALA A 158 9.52 -7.16 -10.26
N PHE A 159 8.35 -6.62 -9.93
CA PHE A 159 7.07 -7.09 -10.46
C PHE A 159 6.96 -6.90 -11.98
N LEU A 160 7.30 -5.72 -12.49
CA LEU A 160 7.21 -5.36 -13.91
C LEU A 160 8.30 -6.02 -14.77
N ALA A 161 9.47 -6.28 -14.19
CA ALA A 161 10.54 -7.04 -14.85
C ALA A 161 10.06 -8.47 -15.18
N GLY A 162 9.41 -9.14 -14.22
CA GLY A 162 8.90 -10.51 -14.41
C GLY A 162 7.57 -10.62 -15.15
N ARG A 163 6.87 -9.51 -15.44
CA ARG A 163 5.51 -9.53 -16.01
C ARG A 163 5.32 -8.46 -17.09
N PRO A 164 5.69 -8.77 -18.35
CA PRO A 164 5.55 -7.82 -19.45
C PRO A 164 4.12 -7.31 -19.66
N TRP A 165 3.11 -8.17 -19.44
CA TRP A 165 1.69 -7.80 -19.57
C TRP A 165 1.24 -6.67 -18.64
N ALA A 166 1.97 -6.41 -17.55
CA ALA A 166 1.61 -5.40 -16.57
C ALA A 166 2.29 -4.02 -16.83
N ARG A 167 3.20 -3.93 -17.78
CA ARG A 167 3.99 -2.72 -18.06
C ARG A 167 3.13 -1.53 -18.50
N ASP A 168 2.07 -1.78 -19.25
CA ASP A 168 1.15 -0.73 -19.73
C ASP A 168 -0.06 -0.49 -18.82
N LEU A 169 -0.13 -1.21 -17.69
CA LEU A 169 -1.27 -1.16 -16.77
C LEU A 169 -1.04 -0.30 -15.53
N LEU A 170 0.22 -0.17 -15.09
CA LEU A 170 0.57 0.49 -13.84
C LEU A 170 1.06 1.93 -14.07
N PHE A 171 0.40 2.87 -13.39
CA PHE A 171 0.72 4.29 -13.47
C PHE A 171 1.01 4.86 -12.08
N GLU A 172 2.06 5.67 -11.96
CA GLU A 172 2.22 6.56 -10.82
C GLU A 172 1.24 7.71 -11.04
N VAL A 173 0.42 7.99 -10.03
CA VAL A 173 -0.63 9.01 -10.14
C VAL A 173 -0.42 10.13 -9.13
N THR A 174 -0.64 11.34 -9.60
CA THR A 174 -0.80 12.54 -8.79
C THR A 174 -2.27 12.97 -8.86
N TRP A 175 -2.80 13.56 -7.79
CA TRP A 175 -4.16 14.13 -7.78
C TRP A 175 -5.27 13.16 -8.21
N ALA A 176 -6.19 13.59 -9.11
CA ALA A 176 -7.34 12.84 -9.61
C ALA A 176 -7.00 11.71 -10.61
N ALA A 177 -5.70 11.43 -10.84
CA ALA A 177 -5.22 10.46 -11.82
C ALA A 177 -5.73 10.73 -13.25
N GLY A 178 -5.89 12.01 -13.61
CA GLY A 178 -6.18 12.42 -14.98
C GLY A 178 -5.02 12.16 -15.93
N VAL A 179 -5.24 12.29 -17.25
CA VAL A 179 -4.25 11.99 -18.29
C VAL A 179 -2.91 12.72 -18.08
N HIS A 180 -2.94 13.97 -17.60
CA HIS A 180 -1.74 14.76 -17.31
C HIS A 180 -1.17 14.54 -15.89
N ASN A 181 -1.90 13.80 -15.05
CA ASN A 181 -1.54 13.55 -13.65
C ASN A 181 -1.22 12.07 -13.42
N ARG A 182 -0.75 11.39 -14.47
CA ARG A 182 -0.33 10.00 -14.41
C ARG A 182 0.90 9.79 -15.28
N THR A 183 1.84 8.99 -14.82
CA THR A 183 3.02 8.60 -15.58
C THR A 183 3.14 7.09 -15.54
N ASN A 184 3.50 6.46 -16.67
CA ASN A 184 3.71 5.02 -16.68
C ASN A 184 4.92 4.66 -15.79
N ILE A 185 4.74 3.71 -14.87
CA ILE A 185 5.80 3.34 -13.91
C ILE A 185 6.96 2.63 -14.62
N TRP A 186 6.68 1.78 -15.60
CA TRP A 186 7.71 1.07 -16.34
C TRP A 186 8.61 2.03 -17.12
N GLU A 187 8.03 2.98 -17.83
CA GLU A 187 8.77 4.00 -18.59
C GLU A 187 9.71 4.81 -17.68
N GLN A 188 9.22 5.25 -16.52
CA GLN A 188 10.07 5.92 -15.52
C GLN A 188 11.23 5.03 -15.04
N LEU A 189 10.97 3.76 -14.74
CA LEU A 189 12.00 2.85 -14.24
C LEU A 189 13.09 2.56 -15.29
N VAL A 190 12.71 2.53 -16.58
CA VAL A 190 13.66 2.38 -17.69
C VAL A 190 14.49 3.66 -17.86
N ALA A 191 13.86 4.83 -17.79
CA ALA A 191 14.56 6.12 -17.85
C ALA A 191 15.56 6.27 -16.68
N ASP A 192 15.16 5.91 -15.47
CA ASP A 192 16.03 5.93 -14.28
C ASP A 192 17.22 4.97 -14.44
N GLY A 193 17.00 3.78 -15.03
CA GLY A 193 18.04 2.79 -15.27
C GLY A 193 19.02 3.15 -16.39
N ALA A 194 18.59 3.97 -17.35
CA ALA A 194 19.46 4.51 -18.40
C ALA A 194 20.43 5.61 -17.88
N GLY A 195 20.16 6.17 -16.69
CA GLY A 195 21.03 7.14 -16.01
C GLY A 195 22.17 6.51 -15.20
N GLU A 196 22.12 5.21 -14.88
CA GLU A 196 23.22 4.45 -14.28
C GLU A 196 24.13 3.87 -15.39
N GLY A 197 24.77 4.74 -16.16
CA GLY A 197 25.94 4.38 -16.98
C GLY A 197 27.19 4.19 -16.10
N PRO A 198 28.21 3.42 -16.53
CA PRO A 198 29.36 3.10 -15.69
C PRO A 198 30.26 4.34 -15.49
N GLU A 199 29.98 5.13 -14.46
CA GLU A 199 30.89 6.15 -13.95
C GLU A 199 32.00 5.46 -13.15
N GLY A 200 32.95 4.90 -13.90
CA GLY A 200 34.04 4.10 -13.37
C GLY A 200 35.09 3.75 -14.42
N ALA A 201 35.35 4.64 -15.37
CA ALA A 201 36.55 4.59 -16.19
C ALA A 201 37.48 5.72 -15.72
N ALA A 202 38.38 5.38 -14.80
CA ALA A 202 39.50 6.22 -14.42
C ALA A 202 40.30 6.60 -15.69
N PRO A 203 40.72 7.87 -15.86
CA PRO A 203 41.71 8.19 -16.88
C PRO A 203 43.04 7.55 -16.46
N SER A 204 43.48 6.58 -17.25
CA SER A 204 44.84 6.06 -17.21
C SER A 204 45.81 7.21 -17.49
N SER A 205 46.65 7.49 -16.50
CA SER A 205 47.88 8.23 -16.69
C SER A 205 48.81 7.45 -17.62
N SER A 206 49.29 8.09 -18.68
CA SER A 206 50.48 7.64 -19.42
C SER A 206 50.98 8.77 -20.33
N SER A 207 51.83 9.59 -19.74
CA SER A 207 53.15 10.00 -20.26
C SER A 207 53.35 10.22 -21.77
N ALA A 208 53.69 11.46 -22.13
CA ALA A 208 54.87 11.85 -22.91
C ALA A 208 55.30 13.26 -22.47
#